data_AF-A0A9J6HB90-F1
#
_entry.id   AF-A0A9J6HB90-F1
#
_cell.length_a   1.000
_cell.length_b   1.000
_cell.length_c   1.000
_cell.angle_alpha   90.00
_cell.angle_beta   90.00
_cell.angle_gamma   90.00
#
_symmetry.space_group_name_H-M   'P 1'
#
loop_
_entity.id
_entity.type
_entity.pdbx_description
1 polymer ?
#
loop_
_entity_poly.entity_id
_entity_poly.type
_entity_poly.pdbx_seq_one_letter_code
_entity_poly.pdbx_strand_id
1 'polypeptide(L)' 'MKSLKLYEHLRRENILTLPGKTTLQKYLKTGFGFNAKGLDILKEKTGPMDKFQLHGGLIVDEMKLSQHFLSLLLGT' A
#
# COMPACT_ATOMS: atom_id res chain seq x y z
N MET A 1 8.94 -0.22 11.23
CA MET A 1 9.89 -0.98 10.39
C MET A 1 9.52 -0.79 8.92
N LYS A 2 10.26 0.03 8.15
CA LYS A 2 9.91 0.36 6.74
C LYS A 2 11.11 0.30 5.77
N SER A 3 12.13 -0.49 6.08
CA SER A 3 13.33 -0.58 5.22
C SER A 3 13.40 -1.95 4.55
N LEU A 4 13.59 -1.96 3.22
CA LEU A 4 13.84 -3.18 2.45
C LEU A 4 15.10 -3.88 2.94
N LYS A 5 16.14 -3.12 3.29
CA LYS A 5 17.41 -3.68 3.81
C LYS A 5 17.18 -4.44 5.11
N LEU A 6 16.36 -3.88 6.01
CA LEU A 6 16.01 -4.54 7.26
C LEU A 6 15.16 -5.79 7.02
N TYR A 7 14.16 -5.72 6.13
CA TYR A 7 13.34 -6.88 5.76
C TYR A 7 14.21 -8.04 5.24
N GLU A 8 15.13 -7.74 4.32
CA GLU A 8 16.05 -8.73 3.75
C GLU A 8 17.01 -9.29 4.80
N HIS A 9 17.55 -8.45 5.69
CA HIS A 9 18.43 -8.90 6.76
C HIS A 9 17.70 -9.86 7.72
N LEU A 10 16.51 -9.49 8.19
CA LEU A 10 15.70 -10.35 9.08
C LEU A 10 15.37 -11.69 8.44
N ARG A 11 15.17 -11.71 7.11
CA ARG A 11 14.92 -12.93 6.35
C ARG A 11 16.18 -13.78 6.17
N ARG A 12 17.30 -13.17 5.75
CA ARG A 12 18.56 -13.88 5.43
C ARG A 12 19.20 -14.50 6.66
N GLU A 13 19.19 -13.76 7.77
CA GLU A 13 19.72 -14.24 9.04
C GLU A 13 18.75 -15.17 9.79
N ASN A 14 17.61 -15.53 9.16
CA ASN A 14 16.56 -16.38 9.74
C ASN A 14 16.05 -15.90 11.12
N ILE A 15 16.12 -14.58 11.38
CA ILE A 15 15.60 -13.97 12.62
C ILE A 15 14.07 -14.06 12.65
N LEU A 16 13.43 -13.90 11.48
CA LEU A 16 11.99 -14.07 11.29
C LEU A 16 11.70 -14.87 10.02
N THR A 17 10.66 -15.71 10.07
CA THR A 17 10.17 -16.43 8.90
C THR A 17 9.42 -15.48 7.98
N LEU A 18 10.12 -14.92 6.99
CA LEU A 18 9.58 -13.92 6.08
C LEU A 18 9.48 -14.46 4.63
N PRO A 19 8.38 -14.16 3.91
CA PRO A 19 8.22 -14.56 2.52
C PRO A 19 9.30 -13.92 1.64
N GLY A 20 9.70 -14.66 0.60
CA GLY A 20 10.66 -14.17 -0.39
C GLY A 20 10.09 -13.07 -1.27
N LYS A 21 10.99 -12.36 -1.97
CA LYS A 21 10.63 -11.27 -2.89
C LYS A 21 9.61 -11.69 -3.95
N THR A 22 9.76 -12.89 -4.53
CA THR A 22 8.84 -13.42 -5.54
C THR A 22 7.44 -13.66 -4.97
N THR A 23 7.36 -14.24 -3.77
CA THR A 23 6.10 -14.39 -3.04
C THR A 23 5.48 -13.04 -2.77
N LEU A 24 6.26 -12.07 -2.26
CA LEU A 24 5.78 -10.71 -2.02
C LEU A 24 5.21 -10.07 -3.29
N GLN A 25 5.92 -10.13 -4.41
CA GLN A 25 5.46 -9.59 -5.70
C GLN A 25 4.14 -10.21 -6.18
N LYS A 26 3.92 -11.50 -5.91
CA LYS A 26 2.66 -12.18 -6.26
C LYS A 26 1.46 -11.61 -5.49
N TYR A 27 1.66 -11.21 -4.23
CA TYR A 27 0.58 -10.74 -3.34
C TYR A 27 0.44 -9.21 -3.34
N LEU A 28 1.53 -8.47 -3.54
CA LEU A 28 1.55 -7.01 -3.68
C LEU A 28 1.20 -6.61 -5.10
N LYS A 29 -0.06 -6.83 -5.49
CA LYS A 29 -0.59 -6.30 -6.74
C LYS A 29 -1.08 -4.88 -6.53
N THR A 30 -0.45 -3.93 -7.19
CA THR A 30 -0.94 -2.56 -7.33
C THR A 30 -1.79 -2.44 -8.58
N GLY A 31 -2.86 -1.67 -8.51
CA GLY A 31 -3.71 -1.34 -9.66
C GLY A 31 -3.96 0.16 -9.72
N PHE A 32 -4.23 0.67 -10.91
CA PHE A 32 -4.66 2.06 -11.11
C PHE A 32 -6.17 2.18 -10.90
N GLY A 33 -6.60 3.38 -10.48
CA GLY A 33 -8.02 3.71 -10.36
C GLY A 33 -8.56 3.66 -8.93
N PHE A 34 -9.89 3.62 -8.83
CA PHE A 34 -10.60 3.75 -7.57
C PHE A 34 -10.55 2.46 -6.74
N ASN A 35 -10.03 2.54 -5.51
CA ASN A 35 -9.94 1.40 -4.61
C ASN A 35 -11.21 1.25 -3.75
N ALA A 36 -12.28 0.73 -4.34
CA ALA A 36 -13.55 0.50 -3.63
C ALA A 36 -13.39 -0.38 -2.37
N LYS A 37 -12.60 -1.45 -2.47
CA LYS A 37 -12.29 -2.35 -1.34
C LYS A 37 -11.67 -1.61 -0.16
N GLY A 38 -10.82 -0.62 -0.42
CA GLY A 38 -10.23 0.21 0.62
C GLY A 38 -11.28 0.99 1.41
N LEU A 39 -12.28 1.54 0.73
CA LEU A 39 -13.38 2.25 1.39
C LEU A 39 -14.35 1.30 2.10
N ASP A 40 -14.59 0.10 1.56
CA ASP A 40 -15.41 -0.91 2.24
C ASP A 40 -14.79 -1.33 3.58
N ILE A 41 -13.47 -1.57 3.59
CA ILE A 41 -12.73 -1.87 4.82
C ILE A 41 -12.75 -0.66 5.78
N LEU A 42 -12.64 0.56 5.26
CA LEU A 42 -12.73 1.76 6.08
C LEU A 42 -14.10 1.86 6.74
N LYS A 43 -15.18 1.62 5.99
CA LYS A 43 -16.56 1.63 6.48
C LYS A 43 -16.78 0.60 7.60
N GLU A 44 -16.22 -0.59 7.46
CA GLU A 44 -16.28 -1.61 8.52
C GLU A 44 -15.58 -1.12 9.80
N LYS A 45 -14.36 -0.57 9.66
CA LYS A 45 -13.56 -0.08 10.79
C LYS A 45 -14.16 1.14 11.49
N THR A 46 -14.86 1.99 10.75
CA THR A 46 -15.50 3.20 11.29
C THR A 46 -16.91 2.96 11.80
N GLY A 47 -17.50 1.78 11.55
CA GLY A 47 -18.82 1.38 12.05
C GLY A 47 -19.08 1.61 13.54
N PRO A 48 -18.14 1.30 14.46
CA PRO A 48 -18.35 1.53 15.90
C PRO A 48 -18.03 2.96 16.37
N MET A 49 -17.58 3.85 15.49
CA MET A 49 -17.19 5.21 15.87
C MET A 49 -18.41 6.12 16.03
N ASP A 50 -18.33 7.05 16.97
CA ASP A 50 -19.37 8.05 17.17
C ASP A 50 -19.43 9.07 16.02
N LYS A 51 -20.59 9.68 15.77
CA LYS A 51 -20.82 10.59 14.63
C LYS A 51 -19.85 11.76 14.62
N PHE A 52 -19.49 12.27 15.80
CA PHE A 52 -18.53 13.38 15.91
C PHE A 52 -17.10 12.98 15.51
N GLN A 53 -16.76 11.69 15.54
CA GLN A 53 -15.46 11.16 15.14
C GLN A 53 -15.40 10.80 13.64
N LEU A 54 -16.54 10.73 12.97
CA LEU A 54 -16.64 10.42 11.54
C LEU A 54 -16.43 11.63 10.64
N HIS A 55 -16.30 12.83 11.21
CA HIS A 55 -16.04 14.04 10.45
C HIS A 55 -14.59 14.07 9.95
N GLY A 56 -14.43 14.21 8.64
CA GLY A 56 -13.12 14.33 7.98
C GLY A 56 -13.27 14.97 6.60
N GLY A 57 -12.14 15.37 6.01
CA GLY A 57 -12.08 15.91 4.65
C GLY A 57 -11.38 14.94 3.71
N LEU A 58 -11.86 14.86 2.47
CA LEU A 58 -11.12 14.20 1.38
C LEU A 58 -10.16 15.22 0.76
N ILE A 59 -8.87 15.01 0.96
CA ILE A 59 -7.82 15.82 0.34
C ILE A 59 -7.26 15.03 -0.84
N VAL A 60 -7.30 15.63 -2.02
CA VAL A 60 -6.75 15.08 -3.26
C VAL A 60 -5.69 16.03 -3.75
N ASP A 61 -4.53 15.49 -4.10
CA ASP A 61 -3.42 16.23 -4.67
C ASP A 61 -2.78 15.40 -5.78
N GLU A 62 -2.14 16.07 -6.72
CA GLU A 62 -1.50 15.45 -7.88
C GLU A 62 0.02 15.60 -7.77
N MET A 63 0.73 14.50 -8.08
CA MET A 63 2.19 14.51 -8.06
C MET A 63 2.73 14.38 -9.48
N LYS A 64 3.56 15.35 -9.90
CA LYS A 64 4.26 15.28 -11.18
C LYS A 64 5.36 14.23 -11.13
N LEU A 65 5.19 13.16 -11.90
CA LEU A 65 6.19 12.10 -12.09
C LEU A 65 7.02 12.37 -13.35
N SER A 66 8.25 11.85 -13.41
CA SER A 66 9.02 11.89 -14.66
C SER A 66 8.40 10.91 -15.67
N GLN A 67 8.45 11.25 -16.96
CA GLN A 67 7.87 10.43 -18.02
C GLN A 67 8.47 9.02 -18.05
N HIS A 68 9.78 8.90 -17.81
CA HIS A 68 10.46 7.61 -17.69
C HIS A 68 9.97 6.78 -16.49
N PHE A 69 9.62 7.42 -15.37
CA PHE A 69 9.07 6.70 -14.23
C PHE A 69 7.65 6.23 -14.49
N LEU A 70 6.86 7.06 -15.19
CA LEU A 70 5.50 6.74 -15.57
C LEU A 70 5.46 5.55 -16.54
N SER A 71 6.36 5.52 -17.53
CA SER A 71 6.45 4.45 -18.52
C SER A 71 6.83 3.11 -17.88
N LEU A 72 7.78 3.12 -16.94
CA LEU A 72 8.12 1.97 -16.09
C LEU A 72 6.95 1.48 -15.21
N LEU A 73 6.10 2.38 -14.75
CA LEU A 73 4.94 2.07 -13.90
C LEU A 73 3.76 1.51 -14.72
N LEU A 74 3.62 1.96 -15.97
CA LEU A 74 2.56 1.56 -16.90
C LEU A 74 2.93 0.36 -17.79
N GLY A 75 4.21 -0.05 -17.80
CA GLY A 75 4.68 -1.16 -18.62
C GLY A 75 4.70 -0.86 -20.13
N THR A 76 4.77 0.42 -20.49
CA THR A 76 4.85 0.95 -21.87
C THR A 76 6.24 1.47 -22.18
#